data_AF-A0A9E5RYQ5-F1
#
_entry.id   AF-A0A9E5RYQ5-F1
#
_cell.length_a   1.000
_cell.length_b   1.000
_cell.length_c   1.000
_cell.angle_alpha   90.00
_cell.angle_beta   90.00
_cell.angle_gamma   90.00
#
_symmetry.space_group_name_H-M   'P 1'
#
loop_
_entity.id
_entity.type
_entity.pdbx_description
1 polymer ?
#
loop_
_entity_poly.entity_id
_entity_poly.type
_entity_poly.pdbx_seq_one_letter_code
_entity_poly.pdbx_strand_id
1 'polypeptide(L)'
;MTFLILPKLKNDSDVRPSDKIGKWDAQPPKAFQDVASSLDYKSPGRVKSVSSVPTMWARPMSMEMALHNKAYPIREQMIEQWRGMLAAIALAEVRRLPLTAKLVDLDELRHKEAFARSLYELLPDPVYTLYTLDGKNPWQDIYVFSWDENPVGITTPSTLVVSSEEGKWVGLPWWNRGDCRLESPNNYLNASEKALLWRWLDNLRNELHNHRGEPEAIDMIGGLLNEFRDSLGTYKEQQLSLTTNPQFFGVQINKGVLSAINSPVKAQPKASCVRLVPSPDKEKAIKEKAIPELLIIDPEIAKAWGELPQNIWIYEDQTLAALNIDDLRTGQIIWRNVEWKESKDLFLPELTFIDLPDALPGTVFPNGTQINFNGQEVTALIPLNPILLKYLNPEDLIKKVQFQSINGGDGAVVRVILDLPLSGVTNNDKQPQNYRIYKDYP
;
A
#
# COMPACT_ATOMS: atom_id res chain seq x y z
N MET A 1 42.10 24.71 -6.91
CA MET A 1 40.66 25.01 -6.95
C MET A 1 40.19 25.23 -5.52
N THR A 2 39.82 26.47 -5.18
CA THR A 2 39.31 26.82 -3.86
C THR A 2 37.88 26.32 -3.75
N PHE A 3 37.66 25.29 -2.93
CA PHE A 3 36.33 24.84 -2.58
C PHE A 3 35.72 25.90 -1.66
N LEU A 4 34.71 26.63 -2.14
CA LEU A 4 33.89 27.47 -1.28
C LEU A 4 33.09 26.54 -0.37
N ILE A 5 33.38 26.59 0.94
CA ILE A 5 32.72 25.78 1.98
C ILE A 5 31.30 26.29 2.28
N LEU A 6 30.99 27.52 1.87
CA LEU A 6 29.70 28.18 2.11
C LEU A 6 28.91 28.34 0.80
N PRO A 7 27.57 28.16 0.83
CA PRO A 7 26.71 28.48 -0.32
C PRO A 7 26.89 29.93 -0.76
N LYS A 8 26.77 30.18 -2.06
CA LYS A 8 26.74 31.56 -2.60
C LYS A 8 25.50 32.30 -2.10
N LEU A 9 25.47 33.62 -2.18
CA LEU A 9 24.24 34.38 -2.02
C LEU A 9 23.42 34.35 -3.31
N LYS A 10 22.09 34.37 -3.20
CA LYS A 10 21.17 34.57 -4.33
C LYS A 10 21.36 35.97 -4.92
N ASN A 11 20.95 36.16 -6.18
CA ASN A 11 21.06 37.45 -6.86
C ASN A 11 20.17 38.53 -6.24
N ASP A 12 19.07 38.13 -5.60
CA ASP A 12 18.09 38.97 -4.89
C ASP A 12 18.31 38.96 -3.36
N SER A 13 19.55 38.76 -2.91
CA SER A 13 19.90 38.67 -1.49
C SER A 13 19.64 39.96 -0.71
N ASP A 14 19.05 39.79 0.48
CA ASP A 14 18.90 40.84 1.50
C ASP A 14 20.21 41.12 2.27
N VAL A 15 21.21 40.25 2.14
CA VAL A 15 22.53 40.39 2.76
C VAL A 15 23.42 41.25 1.87
N ARG A 16 23.79 42.41 2.40
CA ARG A 16 24.74 43.30 1.72
C ARG A 16 26.17 43.01 2.21
N PRO A 17 27.17 43.00 1.30
CA PRO A 17 28.56 42.92 1.71
C PRO A 17 28.91 44.13 2.59
N SER A 18 29.71 43.90 3.63
CA SER A 18 30.22 44.98 4.47
C SER A 18 31.05 45.96 3.64
N ASP A 19 31.06 47.22 4.06
CA ASP A 19 31.83 48.29 3.46
C ASP A 19 33.34 48.06 3.55
N LYS A 20 33.80 47.19 4.48
CA LYS A 20 35.21 46.82 4.65
C LYS A 20 35.38 45.33 4.94
N ILE A 21 36.37 44.72 4.28
CA ILE A 21 36.80 43.33 4.53
C ILE A 21 37.32 43.21 5.97
N GLY A 22 36.85 42.19 6.70
CA GLY A 22 37.32 41.88 8.05
C GLY A 22 36.70 42.71 9.17
N LYS A 23 35.67 43.51 8.88
CA LYS A 23 34.93 44.29 9.87
C LYS A 23 33.79 43.48 10.46
N TRP A 24 33.71 43.45 11.79
CA TRP A 24 32.56 42.90 12.50
C TRP A 24 31.54 44.01 12.70
N ASP A 25 30.43 43.96 11.96
CA ASP A 25 29.30 44.88 12.12
C ASP A 25 28.25 44.24 13.03
N ALA A 26 27.81 44.99 14.05
CA ALA A 26 26.69 44.57 14.88
C ALA A 26 25.41 44.59 14.02
N GLN A 27 24.76 43.43 13.92
CA GLN A 27 23.55 43.27 13.13
C GLN A 27 22.32 43.06 14.03
N PRO A 28 21.14 43.56 13.64
CA PRO A 28 19.90 43.24 14.35
C PRO A 28 19.56 41.75 14.19
N PRO A 29 18.75 41.16 15.09
CA PRO A 29 18.38 39.74 15.03
C PRO A 29 17.84 39.27 13.67
N LYS A 30 17.14 40.17 12.95
CA LYS A 30 16.64 39.92 11.59
C LYS A 30 17.73 39.49 10.60
N ALA A 31 18.97 39.93 10.79
CA ALA A 31 20.06 39.62 9.86
C ALA A 31 20.36 38.13 9.75
N PHE A 32 20.12 37.33 10.80
CA PHE A 32 20.25 35.87 10.68
C PHE A 32 19.21 35.28 9.73
N GLN A 33 18.00 35.83 9.74
CA GLN A 33 16.93 35.43 8.84
C GLN A 33 17.19 35.92 7.41
N ASP A 34 17.71 37.13 7.26
CA ASP A 34 18.14 37.69 5.97
C ASP A 34 19.27 36.84 5.36
N VAL A 35 20.23 36.35 6.17
CA VAL A 35 21.25 35.39 5.72
C VAL A 35 20.62 34.07 5.29
N ALA A 36 19.75 33.49 6.12
CA ALA A 36 19.13 32.20 5.82
C ALA A 36 18.28 32.24 4.55
N SER A 37 17.52 33.31 4.32
CA SER A 37 16.69 33.51 3.11
C SER A 37 17.52 33.77 1.86
N SER A 38 18.71 34.36 2.03
CA SER A 38 19.60 34.80 0.96
C SER A 38 20.55 33.75 0.40
N LEU A 39 20.73 32.59 1.05
CA LEU A 39 21.68 31.56 0.58
C LEU A 39 21.16 30.83 -0.67
N ASP A 40 22.02 30.69 -1.68
CA ASP A 40 21.82 29.91 -2.90
C ASP A 40 22.35 28.49 -2.72
N TYR A 41 21.43 27.62 -2.33
CA TYR A 41 21.67 26.20 -2.08
C TYR A 41 21.83 25.38 -3.38
N LYS A 42 21.72 25.96 -4.59
CA LYS A 42 21.97 25.27 -5.87
C LYS A 42 23.45 25.20 -6.26
N SER A 43 24.37 25.61 -5.37
CA SER A 43 25.81 25.56 -5.60
C SER A 43 26.33 24.12 -5.81
N PRO A 44 27.29 23.89 -6.73
CA PRO A 44 27.71 22.55 -7.15
C PRO A 44 28.51 21.84 -6.05
N GLY A 45 27.80 21.04 -5.25
CA GLY A 45 28.33 20.05 -4.32
C GLY A 45 27.26 18.97 -4.17
N ARG A 46 27.67 17.69 -4.01
CA ARG A 46 26.75 16.55 -3.89
C ARG A 46 25.54 16.90 -3.02
N VAL A 47 24.33 16.55 -3.48
CA VAL A 47 23.11 16.48 -2.67
C VAL A 47 23.35 15.43 -1.58
N LYS A 48 24.04 15.84 -0.51
CA LYS A 48 24.10 15.09 0.73
C LYS A 48 23.09 15.73 1.67
N SER A 49 22.41 14.86 2.42
CA SER A 49 21.61 15.15 3.61
C SER A 49 22.03 16.48 4.25
N VAL A 50 21.06 17.37 4.44
CA VAL A 50 21.24 18.68 5.06
C VAL A 50 21.88 18.44 6.43
N SER A 51 23.19 18.70 6.53
CA SER A 51 23.95 18.55 7.77
C SER A 51 23.84 19.84 8.57
N SER A 52 22.66 20.09 9.13
CA SER A 52 22.44 21.13 10.14
C SER A 52 22.22 20.45 11.49
N VAL A 53 22.63 21.11 12.58
CA VAL A 53 22.61 20.59 13.97
C VAL A 53 21.39 19.68 14.20
N PRO A 54 21.58 18.42 14.65
CA PRO A 54 20.48 17.48 14.84
C PRO A 54 19.56 17.99 15.94
N THR A 55 18.56 18.78 15.56
CA THR A 55 17.39 19.01 16.39
C THR A 55 16.44 17.87 16.10
N MET A 56 15.72 17.42 17.13
CA MET A 56 14.73 16.36 16.97
C MET A 56 13.60 16.74 15.98
N TRP A 57 13.50 18.03 15.66
CA TRP A 57 12.56 18.63 14.72
C TRP A 57 13.13 18.81 13.32
N ALA A 58 14.41 18.47 13.07
CA ALA A 58 15.09 18.77 11.81
C ALA A 58 14.36 18.21 10.58
N ARG A 59 13.86 16.97 10.65
CA ARG A 59 13.13 16.34 9.55
C ARG A 59 11.77 17.02 9.29
N PRO A 60 10.90 17.24 10.30
CA PRO A 60 9.69 18.05 10.14
C PRO A 60 9.94 19.45 9.57
N MET A 61 10.93 20.17 10.10
CA MET A 61 11.27 21.51 9.62
C MET A 61 11.82 21.49 8.20
N SER A 62 12.59 20.47 7.82
CA SER A 62 13.08 20.32 6.44
C SER A 62 11.94 20.06 5.46
N MET A 63 10.92 19.26 5.86
CA MET A 63 9.70 19.07 5.07
C MET A 63 8.91 20.38 4.96
N GLU A 64 8.72 21.10 6.06
CA GLU A 64 8.06 22.41 6.07
C GLU A 64 8.74 23.38 5.09
N MET A 65 10.06 23.54 5.20
CA MET A 65 10.84 24.37 4.28
C MET A 65 10.67 23.92 2.82
N ALA A 66 10.70 22.62 2.55
CA ALA A 66 10.58 22.09 1.21
C ALA A 66 9.19 22.33 0.59
N LEU A 67 8.13 22.15 1.37
CA LEU A 67 6.75 22.31 0.90
C LEU A 67 6.36 23.79 0.75
N HIS A 68 6.87 24.67 1.63
CA HIS A 68 6.55 26.10 1.61
C HIS A 68 7.48 26.95 0.74
N ASN A 69 8.67 26.45 0.37
CA ASN A 69 9.61 27.17 -0.49
C ASN A 69 9.80 26.46 -1.85
N LYS A 70 9.24 27.05 -2.91
CA LYS A 70 9.34 26.54 -4.28
C LYS A 70 10.78 26.43 -4.81
N ALA A 71 11.73 27.16 -4.24
CA ALA A 71 13.14 27.12 -4.64
C ALA A 71 13.99 26.13 -3.82
N TYR A 72 13.40 25.37 -2.89
CA TYR A 72 14.14 24.46 -2.03
C TYR A 72 14.76 23.29 -2.83
N PRO A 73 16.07 22.98 -2.67
CA PRO A 73 16.77 22.05 -3.57
C PRO A 73 16.18 20.64 -3.66
N ILE A 74 15.62 20.13 -2.57
CA ILE A 74 15.06 18.77 -2.48
C ILE A 74 13.52 18.76 -2.46
N ARG A 75 12.89 19.87 -2.89
CA ARG A 75 11.43 20.03 -2.88
C ARG A 75 10.69 18.86 -3.53
N GLU A 76 11.05 18.50 -4.74
CA GLU A 76 10.34 17.45 -5.49
C GLU A 76 10.42 16.09 -4.76
N GLN A 77 11.59 15.75 -4.20
CA GLN A 77 11.77 14.51 -3.44
C GLN A 77 10.95 14.49 -2.14
N MET A 78 10.76 15.66 -1.51
CA MET A 78 9.95 15.82 -0.31
C MET A 78 8.45 15.73 -0.64
N ILE A 79 8.02 16.28 -1.78
CA ILE A 79 6.64 16.17 -2.25
C ILE A 79 6.28 14.72 -2.57
N GLU A 80 7.15 13.97 -3.23
CA GLU A 80 6.91 12.55 -3.51
C GLU A 80 6.70 11.75 -2.21
N GLN A 81 7.55 11.97 -1.20
CA GLN A 81 7.42 11.30 0.08
C GLN A 81 6.15 11.72 0.84
N TRP A 82 5.82 13.00 0.82
CA TRP A 82 4.60 13.53 1.42
C TRP A 82 3.35 12.93 0.76
N ARG A 83 3.30 12.85 -0.58
CA ARG A 83 2.24 12.19 -1.34
C ARG A 83 2.14 10.70 -1.01
N GLY A 84 3.28 10.02 -0.95
CA GLY A 84 3.36 8.60 -0.61
C GLY A 84 2.80 8.30 0.79
N MET A 85 3.11 9.14 1.78
CA MET A 85 2.59 8.98 3.14
C MET A 85 1.09 9.31 3.24
N LEU A 86 0.63 10.39 2.60
CA LEU A 86 -0.79 10.71 2.53
C LEU A 86 -1.61 9.58 1.91
N ALA A 87 -1.11 8.98 0.82
CA ALA A 87 -1.79 7.86 0.17
C ALA A 87 -1.79 6.59 1.04
N ALA A 88 -0.71 6.33 1.78
CA ALA A 88 -0.69 5.22 2.73
C ALA A 88 -1.75 5.39 3.82
N ILE A 89 -1.91 6.61 4.36
CA ILE A 89 -2.96 6.91 5.35
C ILE A 89 -4.35 6.78 4.72
N ALA A 90 -4.58 7.42 3.58
CA ALA A 90 -5.88 7.46 2.91
C ALA A 90 -6.37 6.06 2.49
N LEU A 91 -5.47 5.19 2.05
CA LEU A 91 -5.79 3.85 1.57
C LEU A 91 -5.53 2.76 2.61
N ALA A 92 -5.26 3.12 3.87
CA ALA A 92 -4.88 2.17 4.91
C ALA A 92 -5.91 1.03 5.08
N GLU A 93 -7.21 1.35 5.04
CA GLU A 93 -8.28 0.32 5.11
C GLU A 93 -8.37 -0.48 3.81
N VAL A 94 -8.45 0.19 2.65
CA VAL A 94 -8.57 -0.46 1.32
C VAL A 94 -7.41 -1.43 1.04
N ARG A 95 -6.20 -1.09 1.48
CA ARG A 95 -4.99 -1.88 1.27
C ARG A 95 -4.59 -2.70 2.51
N ARG A 96 -5.36 -2.63 3.61
CA ARG A 96 -5.07 -3.28 4.90
C ARG A 96 -3.63 -3.06 5.37
N LEU A 97 -3.16 -1.82 5.25
CA LEU A 97 -1.81 -1.48 5.64
C LEU A 97 -1.69 -1.59 7.17
N PRO A 98 -0.61 -2.16 7.72
CA PRO A 98 -0.38 -2.32 9.16
C PRO A 98 0.04 -0.99 9.81
N LEU A 99 -0.68 0.08 9.48
CA LEU A 99 -0.42 1.42 9.95
C LEU A 99 -1.19 1.65 11.26
N THR A 100 -0.47 2.01 12.30
CA THR A 100 -1.03 2.39 13.61
C THR A 100 -0.50 3.76 14.01
N ALA A 101 -1.12 4.40 14.99
CA ALA A 101 -0.72 5.69 15.52
C ALA A 101 -0.71 5.69 17.04
N LYS A 102 0.14 6.54 17.62
CA LYS A 102 0.14 6.86 19.06
C LYS A 102 0.22 8.36 19.25
N LEU A 103 -0.56 8.90 20.18
CA LEU A 103 -0.43 10.30 20.59
C LEU A 103 0.75 10.46 21.55
N VAL A 104 1.61 11.43 21.24
CA VAL A 104 2.67 11.94 22.11
C VAL A 104 2.27 13.34 22.50
N ASP A 105 1.72 13.50 23.72
CA ASP A 105 1.43 14.80 24.31
C ASP A 105 2.66 15.28 25.09
N LEU A 106 3.42 16.20 24.50
CA LEU A 106 4.65 16.70 25.08
C LEU A 106 4.41 17.55 26.35
N ASP A 107 3.24 18.16 26.51
CA ASP A 107 2.94 18.96 27.70
C ASP A 107 2.77 18.08 28.94
N GLU A 108 2.20 16.89 28.78
CA GLU A 108 2.14 15.89 29.84
C GLU A 108 3.50 15.21 30.07
N LEU A 109 4.16 14.78 28.98
CA LEU A 109 5.36 13.96 29.06
C LEU A 109 6.61 14.72 29.53
N ARG A 110 6.70 16.04 29.31
CA ARG A 110 7.86 16.85 29.75
C ARG A 110 8.12 16.78 31.26
N HIS A 111 7.12 16.43 32.05
CA HIS A 111 7.24 16.31 33.51
C HIS A 111 7.68 14.91 33.96
N LYS A 112 7.64 13.92 33.06
CA LYS A 112 7.93 12.51 33.35
C LYS A 112 9.22 12.03 32.68
N GLU A 113 9.51 12.51 31.48
CA GLU A 113 10.58 12.01 30.62
C GLU A 113 11.54 13.14 30.19
N ALA A 114 12.84 12.97 30.42
CA ALA A 114 13.86 13.97 30.10
C ALA A 114 13.90 14.28 28.60
N PHE A 115 13.74 13.26 27.76
CA PHE A 115 13.71 13.42 26.31
C PHE A 115 12.50 14.23 25.83
N ALA A 116 11.31 13.97 26.38
CA ALA A 116 10.10 14.73 26.06
C ALA A 116 10.23 16.19 26.51
N ARG A 117 10.91 16.44 27.63
CA ARG A 117 11.23 17.80 28.08
C ARG A 117 12.10 18.53 27.08
N SER A 118 13.15 17.90 26.55
CA SER A 118 14.00 18.49 25.51
C SER A 118 13.22 18.78 24.22
N LEU A 119 12.30 17.90 23.82
CA LEU A 119 11.40 18.14 22.68
C LEU A 119 10.51 19.37 22.91
N TYR A 120 9.96 19.49 24.12
CA TYR A 120 9.11 20.61 24.52
C TYR A 120 9.87 21.95 24.56
N GLU A 121 11.08 21.97 25.14
CA GLU A 121 11.89 23.18 25.23
C GLU A 121 12.38 23.67 23.84
N LEU A 122 12.41 22.78 22.85
CA LEU A 122 12.85 23.07 21.48
C LEU A 122 11.70 23.09 20.47
N LEU A 123 10.45 23.29 20.91
CA LEU A 123 9.29 23.34 20.02
C LEU A 123 9.50 24.39 18.91
N PRO A 124 9.14 24.06 17.65
CA PRO A 124 9.15 25.04 16.59
C PRO A 124 8.15 26.17 16.84
N ASP A 125 8.49 27.36 16.32
CA ASP A 125 7.56 28.47 16.26
C ASP A 125 6.44 28.14 15.25
N PRO A 126 5.16 28.40 15.57
CA PRO A 126 4.03 28.03 14.73
C PRO A 126 3.81 29.02 13.57
N VAL A 127 4.85 29.30 12.77
CA VAL A 127 4.83 30.31 11.69
C VAL A 127 4.04 29.83 10.46
N TYR A 128 4.08 28.53 10.14
CA TYR A 128 3.36 27.95 9.00
C TYR A 128 2.24 27.00 9.42
N THR A 129 1.56 27.29 10.53
CA THR A 129 0.57 26.37 11.11
C THR A 129 -0.74 26.33 10.31
N LEU A 130 -1.26 25.11 10.08
CA LEU A 130 -2.53 24.87 9.39
C LEU A 130 -3.74 24.93 10.34
N TYR A 131 -3.50 24.90 11.66
CA TYR A 131 -4.52 25.02 12.69
C TYR A 131 -3.94 25.58 13.99
N THR A 132 -4.81 26.08 14.86
CA THR A 132 -4.46 26.49 16.22
C THR A 132 -5.10 25.55 17.25
N LEU A 133 -4.51 25.51 18.44
CA LEU A 133 -5.08 24.87 19.62
C LEU A 133 -5.23 25.94 20.70
N ASP A 134 -6.35 25.92 21.43
CA ASP A 134 -6.64 26.94 22.43
C ASP A 134 -5.57 26.95 23.53
N GLY A 135 -4.81 28.03 23.61
CA GLY A 135 -3.76 28.23 24.62
C GLY A 135 -2.57 27.26 24.52
N LYS A 136 -2.43 26.51 23.42
CA LYS A 136 -1.41 25.45 23.26
C LYS A 136 -0.66 25.61 21.94
N ASN A 137 0.67 25.44 21.95
CA ASN A 137 1.43 25.36 20.69
C ASN A 137 1.02 24.06 19.97
N PRO A 138 0.55 24.10 18.71
CA PRO A 138 0.13 22.92 17.95
C PRO A 138 1.19 21.82 17.83
N TRP A 139 2.48 22.15 17.92
CA TRP A 139 3.60 21.21 17.90
C TRP A 139 3.71 20.33 19.16
N GLN A 140 2.95 20.63 20.22
CA GLN A 140 2.96 19.85 21.45
C GLN A 140 2.22 18.52 21.33
N ASP A 141 1.27 18.41 20.40
CA ASP A 141 0.47 17.19 20.17
C ASP A 141 0.90 16.53 18.87
N ILE A 142 1.63 15.42 18.96
CA ILE A 142 2.15 14.69 17.80
C ILE A 142 1.55 13.30 17.75
N TYR A 143 1.04 12.90 16.60
CA TYR A 143 0.72 11.51 16.35
C TYR A 143 1.89 10.85 15.63
N VAL A 144 2.45 9.79 16.23
CA VAL A 144 3.52 8.99 15.65
C VAL A 144 2.89 7.78 14.95
N PHE A 145 3.05 7.71 13.63
CA PHE A 145 2.63 6.57 12.83
C PHE A 145 3.68 5.46 12.85
N SER A 146 3.23 4.23 13.03
CA SER A 146 4.08 3.03 13.01
C SER A 146 3.58 2.00 11.99
N TRP A 147 4.52 1.32 11.34
CA TRP A 147 4.29 0.19 10.43
C TRP A 147 4.88 -1.07 11.07
N ASP A 148 4.04 -2.04 11.40
CA ASP A 148 4.46 -3.22 12.17
C ASP A 148 5.32 -2.83 13.39
N GLU A 149 4.78 -1.93 14.22
CA GLU A 149 5.44 -1.36 15.42
C GLU A 149 6.68 -0.48 15.19
N ASN A 150 7.17 -0.34 13.96
CA ASN A 150 8.30 0.53 13.65
C ASN A 150 7.83 1.94 13.29
N PRO A 151 8.37 3.02 13.89
CA PRO A 151 7.95 4.38 13.57
C PRO A 151 8.32 4.74 12.12
N VAL A 152 7.32 5.17 11.34
CA VAL A 152 7.47 5.47 9.92
C VAL A 152 7.16 6.92 9.56
N GLY A 153 6.57 7.69 10.47
CA GLY A 153 6.34 9.11 10.29
C GLY A 153 5.58 9.73 11.44
N ILE A 154 5.36 11.03 11.36
CA ILE A 154 4.59 11.78 12.36
C ILE A 154 3.61 12.73 11.69
N THR A 155 2.62 13.20 12.44
CA THR A 155 1.84 14.38 12.06
C THR A 155 2.57 15.66 12.40
N THR A 156 2.30 16.73 11.65
CA THR A 156 2.81 18.07 11.94
C THR A 156 1.73 19.12 11.72
N PRO A 157 1.77 20.24 12.45
CA PRO A 157 0.80 21.30 12.24
C PRO A 157 1.01 22.07 10.94
N SER A 158 2.17 22.00 10.30
CA SER A 158 2.50 22.79 9.10
C SER A 158 2.45 22.03 7.77
N THR A 159 2.52 20.69 7.80
CA THR A 159 2.52 19.85 6.59
C THR A 159 1.53 18.69 6.65
N LEU A 160 0.70 18.61 7.69
CA LEU A 160 -0.16 17.47 8.05
C LEU A 160 0.63 16.25 8.52
N VAL A 161 1.56 15.78 7.69
CA VAL A 161 2.36 14.57 7.93
C VAL A 161 3.79 14.73 7.41
N VAL A 162 4.70 13.94 7.99
CA VAL A 162 6.11 13.85 7.61
C VAL A 162 6.58 12.40 7.74
N SER A 163 7.17 11.86 6.67
CA SER A 163 7.78 10.54 6.71
C SER A 163 9.11 10.55 7.47
N SER A 164 9.37 9.48 8.20
CA SER A 164 10.68 9.20 8.81
C SER A 164 11.70 8.89 7.70
N GLU A 165 12.94 9.36 7.87
CA GLU A 165 14.04 9.05 6.95
C GLU A 165 14.43 7.57 6.99
N GLU A 166 14.29 6.94 8.15
CA GLU A 166 14.60 5.52 8.36
C GLU A 166 13.33 4.64 8.42
N GLY A 167 12.18 5.21 8.08
CA GLY A 167 10.90 4.50 8.11
C GLY A 167 10.90 3.31 7.14
N LYS A 168 10.62 2.11 7.63
CA LYS A 168 10.56 0.90 6.79
C LYS A 168 9.12 0.55 6.47
N TRP A 169 8.76 0.70 5.20
CA TRP A 169 7.40 0.46 4.70
C TRP A 169 7.34 -0.89 3.96
N VAL A 170 7.60 -1.98 4.68
CA VAL A 170 7.69 -3.31 4.08
C VAL A 170 6.35 -3.71 3.47
N GLY A 171 6.36 -4.10 2.19
CA GLY A 171 5.16 -4.52 1.46
C GLY A 171 4.40 -3.37 0.79
N LEU A 172 4.74 -2.11 1.08
CA LEU A 172 4.14 -0.96 0.40
C LEU A 172 4.71 -0.83 -1.04
N PRO A 173 3.88 -0.82 -2.10
CA PRO A 173 4.39 -0.83 -3.48
C PRO A 173 5.24 0.40 -3.86
N TRP A 174 4.89 1.58 -3.34
CA TRP A 174 5.62 2.83 -3.60
C TRP A 174 6.71 3.13 -2.55
N TRP A 175 7.20 2.10 -1.87
CA TRP A 175 8.40 2.18 -1.05
C TRP A 175 9.62 1.73 -1.84
N ASN A 176 10.50 2.68 -2.16
CA ASN A 176 11.76 2.38 -2.84
C ASN A 176 12.78 1.88 -1.83
N ARG A 177 13.05 0.56 -1.85
CA ARG A 177 14.03 -0.09 -0.97
C ARG A 177 15.48 0.31 -1.26
N GLY A 178 15.79 0.72 -2.49
CA GLY A 178 17.16 1.11 -2.88
C GLY A 178 17.54 2.48 -2.31
N ASP A 179 16.61 3.43 -2.38
CA ASP A 179 16.81 4.79 -1.91
C ASP A 179 16.28 5.03 -0.48
N CYS A 180 15.65 4.03 0.13
CA CYS A 180 14.98 4.13 1.43
C CYS A 180 14.03 5.34 1.52
N ARG A 181 13.17 5.52 0.51
CA ARG A 181 12.20 6.62 0.48
C ARG A 181 10.87 6.21 -0.13
N LEU A 182 9.81 6.91 0.28
CA LEU A 182 8.51 6.84 -0.38
C LEU A 182 8.54 7.59 -1.71
N GLU A 183 7.87 7.03 -2.71
CA GLU A 183 7.63 7.64 -4.01
C GLU A 183 6.17 8.08 -4.13
N SER A 184 5.86 8.87 -5.17
CA SER A 184 4.48 9.20 -5.51
C SER A 184 3.72 7.92 -5.91
N PRO A 185 2.50 7.68 -5.40
CA PRO A 185 1.82 6.40 -5.56
C PRO A 185 1.21 6.21 -6.97
N ASN A 186 1.22 7.22 -7.84
CA ASN A 186 0.45 7.28 -9.09
C ASN A 186 0.62 6.05 -10.00
N ASN A 187 1.83 5.48 -10.06
CA ASN A 187 2.13 4.32 -10.91
C ASN A 187 1.72 2.98 -10.27
N TYR A 188 1.40 3.01 -8.98
CA TYR A 188 1.08 1.84 -8.16
C TYR A 188 -0.41 1.74 -7.84
N LEU A 189 -1.23 2.74 -8.22
CA LEU A 189 -2.67 2.74 -7.97
C LEU A 189 -3.46 2.39 -9.23
N ASN A 190 -4.47 1.53 -9.08
CA ASN A 190 -5.45 1.28 -10.14
C ASN A 190 -6.47 2.44 -10.25
N ALA A 191 -7.32 2.42 -11.28
CA ALA A 191 -8.28 3.51 -11.52
C ALA A 191 -9.27 3.72 -10.36
N SER A 192 -9.70 2.63 -9.70
CA SER A 192 -10.60 2.69 -8.54
C SER A 192 -9.91 3.37 -7.36
N GLU A 193 -8.66 3.04 -7.09
CA GLU A 193 -7.89 3.62 -5.99
C GLU A 193 -7.52 5.07 -6.24
N LYS A 194 -7.18 5.42 -7.48
CA LYS A 194 -6.99 6.81 -7.90
C LYS A 194 -8.24 7.63 -7.65
N ALA A 195 -9.42 7.11 -8.01
CA ALA A 195 -10.70 7.78 -7.77
C ALA A 195 -11.00 7.99 -6.28
N LEU A 196 -10.76 6.95 -5.47
CA LEU A 196 -10.96 6.99 -4.03
C LEU A 196 -10.00 7.98 -3.34
N LEU A 197 -8.70 7.90 -3.67
CA LEU A 197 -7.69 8.82 -3.15
C LEU A 197 -7.98 10.26 -3.59
N TRP A 198 -8.37 10.48 -4.84
CA TRP A 198 -8.75 11.79 -5.35
C TRP A 198 -9.88 12.41 -4.52
N ARG A 199 -10.88 11.61 -4.15
CA ARG A 199 -11.99 12.05 -3.29
C ARG A 199 -11.62 12.28 -1.85
N TRP A 200 -10.73 11.46 -1.30
CA TRP A 200 -10.21 11.66 0.04
C TRP A 200 -9.40 12.97 0.13
N LEU A 201 -8.57 13.26 -0.88
CA LEU A 201 -7.81 14.52 -0.96
C LEU A 201 -8.72 15.75 -1.16
N ASP A 202 -9.83 15.61 -1.89
CA ASP A 202 -10.87 16.65 -2.02
C ASP A 202 -11.47 17.01 -0.66
N ASN A 203 -11.83 15.98 0.12
CA ASN A 203 -12.33 16.15 1.48
C ASN A 203 -11.28 16.82 2.38
N LEU A 204 -10.04 16.34 2.36
CA LEU A 204 -8.94 16.92 3.13
C LEU A 204 -8.68 18.40 2.77
N ARG A 205 -8.77 18.77 1.49
CA ARG A 205 -8.64 20.16 1.05
C ARG A 205 -9.76 21.05 1.58
N ASN A 206 -11.00 20.53 1.63
CA ASN A 206 -12.13 21.26 2.18
C ASN A 206 -11.97 21.46 3.70
N GLU A 207 -11.58 20.42 4.43
CA GLU A 207 -11.33 20.51 5.88
C GLU A 207 -10.21 21.50 6.22
N LEU A 208 -9.20 21.65 5.34
CA LEU A 208 -8.10 22.58 5.56
C LEU A 208 -8.57 24.04 5.76
N HIS A 209 -9.68 24.44 5.17
CA HIS A 209 -10.24 25.80 5.32
C HIS A 209 -11.17 25.94 6.53
N ASN A 210 -11.57 24.84 7.15
CA ASN A 210 -12.50 24.84 8.29
C ASN A 210 -11.78 25.15 9.62
N HIS A 211 -10.45 25.21 9.61
CA HIS A 211 -9.62 25.44 10.79
C HIS A 211 -8.93 26.80 10.74
N ARG A 212 -8.66 27.35 11.93
CA ARG A 212 -7.96 28.63 12.10
C ARG A 212 -6.46 28.38 11.99
N GLY A 213 -5.86 28.65 10.84
CA GLY A 213 -4.41 28.59 10.61
C GLY A 213 -3.93 29.82 9.84
N GLU A 214 -2.65 29.82 9.47
CA GLU A 214 -2.04 30.89 8.69
C GLU A 214 -2.49 30.79 7.21
N PRO A 215 -3.11 31.86 6.64
CA PRO A 215 -3.68 31.80 5.29
C PRO A 215 -2.69 31.38 4.21
N GLU A 216 -1.46 31.90 4.25
CA GLU A 216 -0.42 31.55 3.26
C GLU A 216 -0.04 30.06 3.34
N ALA A 217 0.01 29.50 4.55
CA ALA A 217 0.31 28.08 4.75
C ALA A 217 -0.83 27.19 4.25
N ILE A 218 -2.07 27.59 4.54
CA ILE A 218 -3.31 26.93 4.07
C ILE A 218 -3.37 26.91 2.55
N ASP A 219 -3.04 28.02 1.89
CA ASP A 219 -3.04 28.12 0.44
C ASP A 219 -1.92 27.30 -0.20
N MET A 220 -0.72 27.29 0.40
CA MET A 220 0.40 26.52 -0.11
C MET A 220 0.17 25.02 -0.04
N ILE A 221 -0.18 24.48 1.13
CA ILE A 221 -0.51 23.06 1.29
C ILE A 221 -1.76 22.71 0.48
N GLY A 222 -2.71 23.63 0.42
CA GLY A 222 -3.87 23.56 -0.44
C GLY A 222 -3.56 23.36 -1.92
N GLY A 223 -2.61 24.14 -2.45
CA GLY A 223 -2.10 24.01 -3.80
C GLY A 223 -1.45 22.65 -4.04
N LEU A 224 -0.63 22.17 -3.11
CA LEU A 224 0.00 20.85 -3.21
C LEU A 224 -1.02 19.70 -3.21
N LEU A 225 -2.10 19.80 -2.42
CA LEU A 225 -3.20 18.84 -2.44
C LEU A 225 -3.92 18.85 -3.79
N ASN A 226 -4.15 20.02 -4.38
CA ASN A 226 -4.75 20.15 -5.71
C ASN A 226 -3.85 19.56 -6.80
N GLU A 227 -2.55 19.88 -6.79
CA GLU A 227 -1.57 19.28 -7.71
C GLU A 227 -1.53 17.75 -7.59
N PHE A 228 -1.62 17.22 -6.35
CA PHE A 228 -1.67 15.78 -6.16
C PHE A 228 -2.96 15.18 -6.74
N ARG A 229 -4.12 15.79 -6.49
CA ARG A 229 -5.39 15.36 -7.08
C ARG A 229 -5.34 15.38 -8.60
N ASP A 230 -4.88 16.46 -9.19
CA ASP A 230 -4.81 16.62 -10.65
C ASP A 230 -3.90 15.54 -11.27
N SER A 231 -2.82 15.17 -10.58
CA SER A 231 -1.93 14.08 -11.02
C SER A 231 -2.57 12.68 -11.02
N LEU A 232 -3.66 12.48 -10.27
CA LEU A 232 -4.40 11.21 -10.24
C LEU A 232 -5.43 11.12 -11.37
N GLY A 233 -5.92 12.26 -11.88
CA GLY A 233 -6.99 12.36 -12.87
C GLY A 233 -8.19 13.16 -12.37
N THR A 234 -9.37 12.95 -12.96
CA THR A 234 -10.62 13.61 -12.56
C THR A 234 -11.72 12.59 -12.27
N TYR A 235 -12.25 12.60 -11.04
CA TYR A 235 -13.19 11.58 -10.56
C TYR A 235 -14.38 12.18 -9.80
N LYS A 236 -15.03 13.19 -10.41
CA LYS A 236 -16.15 13.96 -9.81
C LYS A 236 -17.45 13.16 -9.59
N GLU A 237 -17.53 11.91 -10.03
CA GLU A 237 -18.70 11.07 -9.83
C GLU A 237 -18.50 10.03 -8.71
N GLN A 238 -17.25 9.75 -8.33
CA GLN A 238 -16.93 8.80 -7.28
C GLN A 238 -17.52 9.30 -5.95
N GLN A 239 -18.25 8.43 -5.25
CA GLN A 239 -18.71 8.70 -3.89
C GLN A 239 -17.58 8.46 -2.89
N LEU A 240 -17.45 9.36 -1.92
CA LEU A 240 -16.54 9.20 -0.80
C LEU A 240 -17.26 8.45 0.32
N SER A 241 -16.69 7.32 0.73
CA SER A 241 -17.04 6.66 1.97
C SER A 241 -15.78 6.59 2.82
N LEU A 242 -15.88 7.02 4.07
CA LEU A 242 -14.78 7.01 5.03
C LEU A 242 -15.06 5.97 6.11
N THR A 243 -14.01 5.45 6.73
CA THR A 243 -14.15 4.56 7.87
C THR A 243 -14.98 5.23 8.97
N THR A 244 -15.83 4.44 9.62
CA THR A 244 -16.63 4.90 10.77
C THR A 244 -15.95 4.58 12.10
N ASN A 245 -14.80 3.90 12.09
CA ASN A 245 -14.04 3.59 13.29
C ASN A 245 -13.22 4.83 13.72
N PRO A 246 -13.57 5.52 14.83
CA PRO A 246 -12.86 6.71 15.27
C PRO A 246 -11.43 6.41 15.75
N GLN A 247 -11.10 5.15 16.07
CA GLN A 247 -9.78 4.68 16.50
C GLN A 247 -9.19 3.71 15.47
N PHE A 248 -9.41 3.94 14.18
CA PHE A 248 -8.89 3.06 13.12
C PHE A 248 -7.39 2.79 13.27
N PHE A 249 -6.61 3.83 13.55
CA PHE A 249 -5.16 3.73 13.77
C PHE A 249 -4.78 3.31 15.20
N GLY A 250 -5.72 2.85 16.03
CA GLY A 250 -5.51 2.51 17.44
C GLY A 250 -5.68 3.69 18.41
N VAL A 251 -5.55 4.93 17.93
CA VAL A 251 -5.90 6.16 18.65
C VAL A 251 -6.70 7.09 17.75
N GLN A 252 -7.50 7.98 18.34
CA GLN A 252 -8.23 8.99 17.58
C GLN A 252 -7.32 10.19 17.29
N ILE A 253 -7.12 10.47 16.01
CA ILE A 253 -6.46 11.69 15.51
C ILE A 253 -7.52 12.78 15.46
N ASN A 254 -7.42 13.80 16.32
CA ASN A 254 -8.52 14.76 16.53
C ASN A 254 -8.07 16.22 16.73
N LYS A 255 -6.82 16.55 16.38
CA LYS A 255 -6.28 17.90 16.57
C LYS A 255 -6.40 18.72 15.29
N GLY A 256 -7.23 19.77 15.33
CA GLY A 256 -7.44 20.66 14.17
C GLY A 256 -7.70 19.89 12.88
N VAL A 257 -7.01 20.29 11.81
CA VAL A 257 -7.12 19.65 10.48
C VAL A 257 -6.66 18.19 10.46
N LEU A 258 -5.86 17.74 11.43
CA LEU A 258 -5.44 16.33 11.49
C LEU A 258 -6.63 15.39 11.74
N SER A 259 -7.76 15.90 12.26
CA SER A 259 -8.99 15.13 12.33
C SER A 259 -9.47 14.63 10.95
N ALA A 260 -9.17 15.36 9.88
CA ALA A 260 -9.52 14.97 8.51
C ALA A 260 -8.73 13.75 8.01
N ILE A 261 -7.55 13.48 8.58
CA ILE A 261 -6.75 12.30 8.22
C ILE A 261 -7.03 11.08 9.11
N ASN A 262 -7.87 11.22 10.14
CA ASN A 262 -8.24 10.13 11.05
C ASN A 262 -9.01 9.01 10.36
N SER A 263 -9.72 9.35 9.28
CA SER A 263 -10.61 8.42 8.59
C SER A 263 -10.09 8.11 7.18
N PRO A 264 -9.44 6.96 6.98
CA PRO A 264 -9.16 6.41 5.65
C PRO A 264 -10.43 6.20 4.84
N VAL A 265 -10.25 6.01 3.53
CA VAL A 265 -11.31 5.57 2.64
C VAL A 265 -11.81 4.20 3.10
N LYS A 266 -13.13 4.07 3.25
CA LYS A 266 -13.78 2.82 3.58
C LYS A 266 -13.63 1.83 2.45
N ALA A 267 -13.23 0.61 2.79
CA ALA A 267 -13.12 -0.44 1.79
C ALA A 267 -14.52 -0.94 1.43
N GLN A 268 -14.82 -0.99 0.13
CA GLN A 268 -16.13 -1.44 -0.37
C GLN A 268 -16.02 -2.89 -0.85
N PRO A 269 -16.92 -3.79 -0.42
CA PRO A 269 -16.94 -5.16 -0.89
C PRO A 269 -17.12 -5.23 -2.40
N LYS A 270 -16.29 -6.04 -3.07
CA LYS A 270 -16.40 -6.37 -4.48
C LYS A 270 -16.51 -7.88 -4.67
N ALA A 271 -17.04 -8.26 -5.83
CA ALA A 271 -17.12 -9.67 -6.22
C ALA A 271 -15.71 -10.23 -6.41
N SER A 272 -15.51 -11.47 -5.94
CA SER A 272 -14.26 -12.20 -6.09
C SER A 272 -14.00 -12.54 -7.54
N CYS A 273 -12.79 -12.23 -8.03
CA CYS A 273 -12.27 -12.65 -9.33
C CYS A 273 -11.79 -14.11 -9.33
N VAL A 274 -11.51 -14.68 -8.15
CA VAL A 274 -10.88 -16.01 -8.01
C VAL A 274 -11.86 -17.07 -7.51
N ARG A 275 -13.15 -16.76 -7.52
CA ARG A 275 -14.20 -17.71 -7.16
C ARG A 275 -14.34 -18.74 -8.27
N LEU A 276 -14.38 -20.02 -7.88
CA LEU A 276 -14.68 -21.12 -8.79
C LEU A 276 -16.13 -20.98 -9.31
N VAL A 277 -16.29 -21.01 -10.62
CA VAL A 277 -17.61 -21.10 -11.25
C VAL A 277 -18.07 -22.56 -11.22
N PRO A 278 -19.16 -22.86 -10.51
CA PRO A 278 -19.63 -24.22 -10.30
C PRO A 278 -20.28 -24.81 -11.56
N SER A 279 -20.47 -26.13 -11.58
CA SER A 279 -21.36 -26.78 -12.55
C SER A 279 -22.82 -26.27 -12.41
N PRO A 280 -23.61 -26.21 -13.49
CA PRO A 280 -24.94 -25.59 -13.48
C PRO A 280 -25.91 -26.14 -12.42
N ASP A 281 -25.85 -27.45 -12.14
CA ASP A 281 -26.68 -28.12 -11.14
C ASP A 281 -26.24 -27.85 -9.69
N LYS A 282 -24.97 -27.42 -9.49
CA LYS A 282 -24.42 -27.02 -8.19
C LYS A 282 -24.66 -25.55 -7.86
N GLU A 283 -24.91 -24.72 -8.88
CA GLU A 283 -25.08 -23.27 -8.74
C GLU A 283 -26.20 -22.88 -7.76
N LYS A 284 -27.33 -23.60 -7.81
CA LYS A 284 -28.48 -23.33 -6.93
C LYS A 284 -28.12 -23.49 -5.45
N ALA A 285 -27.41 -24.57 -5.10
CA ALA A 285 -27.04 -24.86 -3.71
C ALA A 285 -26.07 -23.80 -3.15
N ILE A 286 -25.22 -23.21 -3.99
CA ILE A 286 -24.32 -22.11 -3.60
C ILE A 286 -25.09 -20.81 -3.41
N LYS A 287 -26.00 -20.47 -4.34
CA LYS A 287 -26.86 -19.27 -4.22
C LYS A 287 -27.75 -19.30 -2.98
N GLU A 288 -28.26 -20.48 -2.62
CA GLU A 288 -29.06 -20.72 -1.41
C GLU A 288 -28.19 -20.85 -0.13
N LYS A 289 -26.86 -20.70 -0.25
CA LYS A 289 -25.88 -20.81 0.84
C LYS A 289 -25.90 -22.16 1.57
N ALA A 290 -26.37 -23.22 0.90
CA ALA A 290 -26.28 -24.59 1.40
C ALA A 290 -24.85 -25.15 1.23
N ILE A 291 -24.11 -24.64 0.24
CA ILE A 291 -22.69 -24.92 0.01
C ILE A 291 -21.95 -23.57 0.02
N PRO A 292 -20.83 -23.43 0.74
CA PRO A 292 -20.03 -22.20 0.73
C PRO A 292 -19.39 -21.98 -0.64
N GLU A 293 -19.09 -20.72 -1.01
CA GLU A 293 -18.33 -20.46 -2.24
C GLU A 293 -16.88 -20.98 -2.10
N LEU A 294 -16.28 -21.46 -3.20
CA LEU A 294 -14.88 -21.87 -3.21
C LEU A 294 -14.01 -20.81 -3.89
N LEU A 295 -13.02 -20.30 -3.17
CA LEU A 295 -12.00 -19.39 -3.69
C LEU A 295 -10.68 -20.13 -3.93
N ILE A 296 -10.11 -19.98 -5.12
CA ILE A 296 -8.80 -20.56 -5.46
C ILE A 296 -7.75 -19.46 -5.43
N ILE A 297 -6.87 -19.50 -4.44
CA ILE A 297 -5.86 -18.46 -4.22
C ILE A 297 -4.53 -18.93 -4.79
N ASP A 298 -3.94 -18.11 -5.66
CA ASP A 298 -2.63 -18.35 -6.23
C ASP A 298 -1.94 -17.01 -6.54
N PRO A 299 -0.73 -16.74 -5.99
CA PRO A 299 0.02 -15.54 -6.32
C PRO A 299 0.30 -15.37 -7.83
N GLU A 300 0.39 -16.45 -8.60
CA GLU A 300 0.70 -16.40 -10.04
C GLU A 300 -0.52 -16.06 -10.91
N ILE A 301 -1.73 -16.01 -10.35
CA ILE A 301 -2.97 -15.78 -11.12
C ILE A 301 -2.95 -14.43 -11.86
N ALA A 302 -2.42 -13.39 -11.22
CA ALA A 302 -2.31 -12.06 -11.82
C ALA A 302 -1.44 -12.10 -13.08
N LYS A 303 -0.29 -12.79 -13.00
CA LYS A 303 0.62 -12.98 -14.13
C LYS A 303 -0.02 -13.81 -15.24
N ALA A 304 -0.73 -14.88 -14.90
CA ALA A 304 -1.41 -15.73 -15.88
C ALA A 304 -2.50 -14.98 -16.66
N TRP A 305 -3.13 -13.97 -16.04
CA TRP A 305 -4.14 -13.13 -16.67
C TRP A 305 -3.59 -11.85 -17.30
N GLY A 306 -2.28 -11.58 -17.18
CA GLY A 306 -1.68 -10.34 -17.67
C GLY A 306 -2.13 -9.11 -16.88
N GLU A 307 -2.50 -9.30 -15.62
CA GLU A 307 -3.08 -8.29 -14.74
C GLU A 307 -2.15 -7.96 -13.57
N LEU A 308 -2.36 -6.79 -12.96
CA LEU A 308 -1.65 -6.44 -11.73
C LEU A 308 -2.36 -7.09 -10.52
N PRO A 309 -1.64 -7.56 -9.48
CA PRO A 309 -2.25 -8.19 -8.30
C PRO A 309 -3.32 -7.34 -7.61
N GLN A 310 -3.20 -6.01 -7.68
CA GLN A 310 -4.19 -5.06 -7.15
C GLN A 310 -5.50 -4.95 -7.95
N ASN A 311 -5.56 -5.54 -9.15
CA ASN A 311 -6.77 -5.63 -9.94
C ASN A 311 -7.53 -6.94 -9.67
N ILE A 312 -6.91 -7.90 -8.96
CA ILE A 312 -7.49 -9.20 -8.66
C ILE A 312 -8.16 -9.13 -7.30
N TRP A 313 -9.50 -9.11 -7.26
CA TRP A 313 -10.28 -9.14 -6.03
C TRP A 313 -10.40 -10.57 -5.52
N ILE A 314 -10.10 -10.81 -4.25
CA ILE A 314 -10.14 -12.13 -3.63
C ILE A 314 -11.43 -12.33 -2.86
N TYR A 315 -11.70 -11.49 -1.87
CA TYR A 315 -12.93 -11.60 -1.06
C TYR A 315 -13.26 -10.25 -0.44
N GLU A 316 -14.51 -9.81 -0.62
CA GLU A 316 -15.01 -8.52 -0.17
C GLU A 316 -14.06 -7.37 -0.58
N ASP A 317 -13.38 -6.78 0.37
CA ASP A 317 -12.50 -5.63 0.20
C ASP A 317 -11.03 -6.01 -0.08
N GLN A 318 -10.70 -7.30 -0.15
CA GLN A 318 -9.33 -7.76 -0.33
C GLN A 318 -8.96 -7.94 -1.79
N THR A 319 -7.80 -7.40 -2.17
CA THR A 319 -7.13 -7.71 -3.43
C THR A 319 -5.99 -8.70 -3.21
N LEU A 320 -5.52 -9.36 -4.26
CA LEU A 320 -4.36 -10.26 -4.18
C LEU A 320 -3.10 -9.54 -3.68
N ALA A 321 -2.94 -8.25 -4.02
CA ALA A 321 -1.82 -7.43 -3.54
C ALA A 321 -1.86 -7.17 -2.02
N ALA A 322 -3.05 -7.14 -1.42
CA ALA A 322 -3.25 -6.80 -0.02
C ALA A 322 -3.41 -8.02 0.89
N LEU A 323 -3.66 -9.21 0.32
CA LEU A 323 -3.84 -10.43 1.09
C LEU A 323 -2.50 -11.00 1.55
N ASN A 324 -2.31 -11.11 2.85
CA ASN A 324 -1.33 -12.03 3.43
C ASN A 324 -1.97 -13.41 3.61
N ILE A 325 -1.50 -14.41 2.87
CA ILE A 325 -2.09 -15.75 2.89
C ILE A 325 -1.87 -16.48 4.23
N ASP A 326 -0.82 -16.13 4.97
CA ASP A 326 -0.54 -16.74 6.28
C ASP A 326 -1.59 -16.35 7.32
N ASP A 327 -2.23 -15.19 7.19
CA ASP A 327 -3.31 -14.77 8.07
C ASP A 327 -4.55 -15.69 7.91
N LEU A 328 -4.76 -16.23 6.70
CA LEU A 328 -5.79 -17.23 6.44
C LEU A 328 -5.40 -18.60 7.01
N ARG A 329 -4.14 -19.02 6.82
CA ARG A 329 -3.62 -20.32 7.33
C ARG A 329 -3.65 -20.40 8.86
N THR A 330 -3.32 -19.30 9.52
CA THR A 330 -3.28 -19.19 10.99
C THR A 330 -4.64 -18.90 11.62
N GLY A 331 -5.65 -18.59 10.80
CA GLY A 331 -7.00 -18.26 11.27
C GLY A 331 -7.14 -16.86 11.86
N GLN A 332 -6.16 -15.97 11.64
CA GLN A 332 -6.32 -14.54 11.95
C GLN A 332 -7.42 -13.89 11.10
N ILE A 333 -7.53 -14.31 9.84
CA ILE A 333 -8.64 -13.98 8.95
C ILE A 333 -9.56 -15.20 8.83
N ILE A 334 -10.85 -15.00 9.10
CA ILE A 334 -11.88 -16.01 8.94
C ILE A 334 -12.99 -15.44 8.06
N TRP A 335 -13.20 -16.03 6.89
CA TRP A 335 -14.30 -15.68 6.00
C TRP A 335 -15.53 -16.52 6.29
N ARG A 336 -16.70 -15.87 6.34
CA ARG A 336 -17.96 -16.56 6.59
C ARG A 336 -18.55 -17.07 5.29
N ASN A 337 -19.03 -18.31 5.30
CA ASN A 337 -19.70 -18.95 4.15
C ASN A 337 -18.82 -19.04 2.88
N VAL A 338 -17.50 -19.12 3.08
CA VAL A 338 -16.50 -19.28 2.02
C VAL A 338 -15.50 -20.35 2.43
N GLU A 339 -15.20 -21.26 1.52
CA GLU A 339 -14.09 -22.20 1.58
C GLU A 339 -12.98 -21.68 0.66
N TRP A 340 -11.71 -21.78 1.06
CA TRP A 340 -10.59 -21.35 0.21
C TRP A 340 -9.54 -22.46 0.13
N LYS A 341 -8.84 -22.53 -1.00
CA LYS A 341 -7.72 -23.43 -1.24
C LYS A 341 -6.61 -22.71 -2.00
N GLU A 342 -5.36 -23.04 -1.68
CA GLU A 342 -4.27 -22.71 -2.59
C GLU A 342 -4.35 -23.63 -3.81
N SER A 343 -3.95 -23.11 -4.98
CA SER A 343 -3.93 -23.90 -6.22
C SER A 343 -3.17 -25.22 -6.08
N LYS A 344 -2.03 -25.21 -5.36
CA LYS A 344 -1.21 -26.40 -5.09
C LYS A 344 -1.94 -27.48 -4.28
N ASP A 345 -2.91 -27.09 -3.45
CA ASP A 345 -3.67 -28.00 -2.58
C ASP A 345 -4.84 -28.68 -3.30
N LEU A 346 -5.07 -28.32 -4.58
CA LEU A 346 -6.06 -28.96 -5.45
C LEU A 346 -5.56 -30.30 -6.02
N PHE A 347 -4.26 -30.56 -5.93
CA PHE A 347 -3.65 -31.82 -6.33
C PHE A 347 -3.33 -32.68 -5.11
N LEU A 348 -3.51 -34.00 -5.23
CA LEU A 348 -3.07 -34.94 -4.22
C LEU A 348 -1.53 -35.02 -4.20
N PRO A 349 -0.91 -35.40 -3.05
CA PRO A 349 0.54 -35.51 -2.96
C PRO A 349 1.14 -36.47 -3.99
N GLU A 350 0.46 -37.60 -4.23
CA GLU A 350 0.93 -38.71 -5.04
C GLU A 350 -0.03 -39.00 -6.21
N LEU A 351 0.51 -39.49 -7.32
CA LEU A 351 -0.26 -40.06 -8.42
C LEU A 351 -0.35 -41.57 -8.20
N THR A 352 -1.57 -42.07 -8.07
CA THR A 352 -1.84 -43.51 -7.94
C THR A 352 -2.37 -44.05 -9.24
N PHE A 353 -2.08 -45.32 -9.54
CA PHE A 353 -2.58 -45.99 -10.73
C PHE A 353 -2.98 -47.44 -10.40
N ILE A 354 -3.79 -48.02 -11.27
CA ILE A 354 -4.11 -49.45 -11.25
C ILE A 354 -3.21 -50.12 -12.28
N ASP A 355 -2.51 -51.18 -11.86
CA ASP A 355 -1.59 -51.98 -12.68
C ASP A 355 -2.33 -52.90 -13.67
N LEU A 356 -3.27 -52.31 -14.41
CA LEU A 356 -4.07 -52.90 -15.47
C LEU A 356 -4.43 -51.79 -16.47
N PRO A 357 -4.32 -52.03 -17.79
CA PRO A 357 -4.91 -51.15 -18.78
C PRO A 357 -6.44 -51.22 -18.69
N ASP A 358 -7.12 -50.10 -18.88
CA ASP A 358 -8.59 -49.97 -18.84
C ASP A 358 -9.25 -50.59 -17.60
N ALA A 359 -8.61 -50.42 -16.44
CA ALA A 359 -9.00 -51.09 -15.19
C ALA A 359 -10.41 -50.76 -14.69
N LEU A 360 -11.01 -49.65 -15.15
CA LEU A 360 -12.34 -49.20 -14.77
C LEU A 360 -13.26 -49.16 -16.01
N PRO A 361 -13.85 -50.30 -16.40
CA PRO A 361 -14.73 -50.35 -17.56
C PRO A 361 -16.02 -49.54 -17.32
N GLY A 362 -16.41 -48.74 -18.31
CA GLY A 362 -17.62 -47.91 -18.26
C GLY A 362 -17.45 -46.56 -17.55
N THR A 363 -16.27 -46.25 -17.00
CA THR A 363 -15.97 -44.91 -16.49
C THR A 363 -15.51 -43.98 -17.61
N VAL A 364 -15.87 -42.70 -17.51
CA VAL A 364 -15.37 -41.67 -18.41
C VAL A 364 -14.06 -41.15 -17.82
N PHE A 365 -12.97 -41.20 -18.61
CA PHE A 365 -11.66 -40.73 -18.19
C PHE A 365 -11.27 -39.42 -18.87
N PRO A 366 -10.43 -38.60 -18.22
CA PRO A 366 -9.74 -37.50 -18.87
C PRO A 366 -8.86 -37.97 -20.02
N ASN A 367 -8.55 -37.08 -20.95
CA ASN A 367 -7.64 -37.39 -22.05
C ASN A 367 -6.22 -37.67 -21.49
N GLY A 368 -5.60 -38.75 -21.97
CA GLY A 368 -4.22 -39.14 -21.64
C GLY A 368 -4.06 -39.95 -20.35
N THR A 369 -5.14 -40.47 -19.76
CA THR A 369 -5.10 -41.20 -18.48
C THR A 369 -4.41 -42.56 -18.56
N GLN A 370 -4.33 -43.15 -19.75
CA GLN A 370 -3.46 -44.30 -20.00
C GLN A 370 -2.01 -43.82 -20.12
N ILE A 371 -1.18 -44.25 -19.16
CA ILE A 371 0.23 -43.88 -19.06
C ILE A 371 1.09 -45.14 -19.08
N ASN A 372 2.34 -45.01 -19.51
CA ASN A 372 3.32 -46.08 -19.45
C ASN A 372 4.16 -45.95 -18.18
N PHE A 373 4.12 -46.96 -17.33
CA PHE A 373 4.94 -47.07 -16.12
C PHE A 373 5.78 -48.36 -16.20
N ASN A 374 7.11 -48.24 -16.12
CA ASN A 374 8.04 -49.38 -16.26
C ASN A 374 7.81 -50.26 -17.51
N GLY A 375 7.37 -49.66 -18.62
CA GLY A 375 7.10 -50.36 -19.87
C GLY A 375 5.76 -51.11 -19.91
N GLN A 376 4.90 -50.93 -18.91
CA GLN A 376 3.53 -51.44 -18.87
C GLN A 376 2.53 -50.30 -18.93
N GLU A 377 1.42 -50.53 -19.63
CA GLU A 377 0.32 -49.59 -19.72
C GLU A 377 -0.55 -49.72 -18.47
N VAL A 378 -0.72 -48.60 -17.75
CA VAL A 378 -1.46 -48.55 -16.49
C VAL A 378 -2.55 -47.48 -16.55
N THR A 379 -3.59 -47.66 -15.74
CA THR A 379 -4.70 -46.71 -15.64
C THR A 379 -4.44 -45.74 -14.48
N ALA A 380 -4.11 -44.49 -14.78
CA ALA A 380 -3.90 -43.46 -13.75
C ALA A 380 -5.23 -43.07 -13.06
N LEU A 381 -5.21 -42.90 -11.74
CA LEU A 381 -6.31 -42.30 -10.99
C LEU A 381 -6.13 -40.78 -10.98
N ILE A 382 -7.24 -40.04 -11.02
CA ILE A 382 -7.24 -38.57 -11.02
C ILE A 382 -6.74 -38.06 -9.66
N PRO A 383 -5.54 -37.46 -9.57
CA PRO A 383 -4.95 -37.08 -8.29
C PRO A 383 -5.40 -35.68 -7.88
N LEU A 384 -6.72 -35.48 -7.77
CA LEU A 384 -7.32 -34.20 -7.41
C LEU A 384 -7.99 -34.23 -6.04
N ASN A 385 -7.98 -33.08 -5.38
CA ASN A 385 -8.65 -32.89 -4.11
C ASN A 385 -10.17 -33.08 -4.29
N PRO A 386 -10.82 -33.99 -3.54
CA PRO A 386 -12.24 -34.31 -3.71
C PRO A 386 -13.16 -33.13 -3.40
N ILE A 387 -12.67 -32.05 -2.78
CA ILE A 387 -13.41 -30.79 -2.61
C ILE A 387 -14.02 -30.30 -3.94
N LEU A 388 -13.33 -30.49 -5.06
CA LEU A 388 -13.81 -30.05 -6.38
C LEU A 388 -15.12 -30.72 -6.76
N LEU A 389 -15.41 -31.95 -6.29
CA LEU A 389 -16.66 -32.66 -6.57
C LEU A 389 -17.89 -32.05 -5.87
N LYS A 390 -17.67 -31.18 -4.87
CA LYS A 390 -18.76 -30.38 -4.29
C LYS A 390 -19.25 -29.29 -5.26
N TYR A 391 -18.38 -28.84 -6.16
CA TYR A 391 -18.59 -27.67 -7.03
C TYR A 391 -18.70 -28.03 -8.51
N LEU A 392 -18.01 -29.07 -8.95
CA LEU A 392 -17.92 -29.53 -10.32
C LEU A 392 -18.43 -30.95 -10.42
N ASN A 393 -19.28 -31.20 -11.40
CA ASN A 393 -19.75 -32.54 -11.70
C ASN A 393 -18.64 -33.36 -12.37
N PRO A 394 -18.66 -34.70 -12.24
CA PRO A 394 -17.65 -35.56 -12.87
C PRO A 394 -17.48 -35.28 -14.37
N GLU A 395 -18.57 -35.13 -15.12
CA GLU A 395 -18.54 -34.84 -16.56
C GLU A 395 -17.86 -33.50 -16.90
N ASP A 396 -18.05 -32.49 -16.06
CA ASP A 396 -17.44 -31.16 -16.24
C ASP A 396 -15.99 -31.13 -15.80
N LEU A 397 -15.65 -31.90 -14.77
CA LEU A 397 -14.29 -32.03 -14.24
C LEU A 397 -13.41 -32.78 -15.24
N ILE A 398 -13.89 -33.87 -15.84
CA ILE A 398 -13.13 -34.66 -16.82
C ILE A 398 -12.72 -33.80 -18.03
N LYS A 399 -13.60 -32.91 -18.51
CA LYS A 399 -13.29 -31.97 -19.60
C LYS A 399 -12.21 -30.94 -19.25
N LYS A 400 -11.92 -30.76 -17.97
CA LYS A 400 -10.97 -29.78 -17.43
C LYS A 400 -9.64 -30.40 -17.00
N VAL A 401 -9.55 -31.74 -17.01
CA VAL A 401 -8.35 -32.46 -16.61
C VAL A 401 -7.67 -33.04 -17.83
N GLN A 402 -6.35 -32.95 -17.88
CA GLN A 402 -5.54 -33.56 -18.92
C GLN A 402 -4.28 -34.18 -18.32
N PHE A 403 -3.90 -35.35 -18.82
CA PHE A 403 -2.64 -35.99 -18.50
C PHE A 403 -1.69 -35.86 -19.69
N GLN A 404 -0.44 -35.52 -19.40
CA GLN A 404 0.62 -35.40 -20.40
C GLN A 404 1.87 -36.12 -19.90
N SER A 405 2.40 -37.04 -20.70
CA SER A 405 3.73 -37.62 -20.46
C SER A 405 4.80 -36.65 -20.93
N ILE A 406 5.72 -36.30 -20.05
CA ILE A 406 6.86 -35.43 -20.34
C ILE A 406 8.17 -36.13 -19.94
N ASN A 407 9.26 -35.82 -20.64
CA ASN A 407 10.58 -36.33 -20.28
C ASN A 407 11.20 -35.38 -19.25
N GLY A 408 11.33 -35.83 -18.00
CA GLY A 408 12.07 -35.16 -16.95
C GLY A 408 13.58 -35.48 -17.00
N GLY A 409 14.36 -34.78 -16.18
CA GLY A 409 15.81 -35.04 -16.08
C GLY A 409 16.17 -36.43 -15.57
N ASP A 410 15.29 -37.03 -14.75
CA ASP A 410 15.51 -38.33 -14.08
C ASP A 410 14.62 -39.46 -14.63
N GLY A 411 13.78 -39.22 -15.64
CA GLY A 411 12.87 -40.23 -16.18
C GLY A 411 11.58 -39.69 -16.79
N ALA A 412 10.64 -40.59 -17.09
CA ALA A 412 9.31 -40.24 -17.56
C ALA A 412 8.48 -39.65 -16.40
N VAL A 413 7.97 -38.44 -16.58
CA VAL A 413 7.18 -37.69 -15.59
C VAL A 413 5.77 -37.52 -16.16
N VAL A 414 4.76 -37.65 -15.32
CA VAL A 414 3.36 -37.43 -15.70
C VAL A 414 2.92 -36.05 -15.20
N ARG A 415 2.63 -35.15 -16.13
CA ARG A 415 2.03 -33.85 -15.84
C ARG A 415 0.51 -33.97 -15.83
N VAL A 416 -0.10 -33.60 -14.71
CA VAL A 416 -1.57 -33.46 -14.62
C VAL A 416 -1.91 -31.99 -14.67
N ILE A 417 -2.71 -31.61 -15.66
CA ILE A 417 -3.16 -30.24 -15.91
C ILE A 417 -4.64 -30.14 -15.49
N LEU A 418 -4.98 -29.04 -14.82
CA LEU A 418 -6.34 -28.70 -14.43
C LEU A 418 -6.67 -27.28 -14.91
N ASP A 419 -7.72 -27.17 -15.73
CA ASP A 419 -8.30 -25.90 -16.18
C ASP A 419 -9.46 -25.49 -15.27
N LEU A 420 -9.25 -24.49 -14.43
CA LEU A 420 -10.24 -23.99 -13.47
C LEU A 420 -11.06 -22.83 -14.07
N PRO A 421 -12.38 -22.94 -14.18
CA PRO A 421 -13.22 -21.81 -14.59
C PRO A 421 -13.39 -20.87 -13.40
N LEU A 422 -12.68 -19.74 -13.38
CA LEU A 422 -12.83 -18.72 -12.34
C LEU A 422 -13.68 -17.56 -12.85
N SER A 423 -14.33 -16.82 -11.95
CA SER A 423 -15.16 -15.66 -12.30
C SER A 423 -14.40 -14.57 -13.08
N GLY A 424 -13.09 -14.46 -12.86
CA GLY A 424 -12.18 -13.59 -13.60
C GLY A 424 -12.32 -12.11 -13.27
N VAL A 425 -11.51 -11.27 -13.90
CA VAL A 425 -11.49 -9.81 -13.62
C VAL A 425 -12.77 -9.11 -14.07
N THR A 426 -13.43 -9.64 -15.10
CA THR A 426 -14.72 -9.13 -15.58
C THR A 426 -15.90 -9.53 -14.68
N ASN A 427 -15.69 -10.46 -13.74
CA ASN A 427 -16.72 -11.00 -12.84
C ASN A 427 -18.00 -11.43 -13.56
N ASN A 428 -17.86 -11.97 -14.78
CA ASN A 428 -18.98 -12.44 -15.58
C ASN A 428 -19.06 -13.96 -15.53
N ASP A 429 -19.96 -14.50 -14.70
CA ASP A 429 -20.17 -15.94 -14.56
C ASP A 429 -20.56 -16.65 -15.86
N LYS A 430 -21.09 -15.92 -16.84
CA LYS A 430 -21.41 -16.46 -18.17
C LYS A 430 -20.18 -16.59 -19.07
N GLN A 431 -19.08 -15.94 -18.72
CA GLN A 431 -17.80 -15.96 -19.43
C GLN A 431 -16.66 -16.09 -18.42
N PRO A 432 -16.54 -17.26 -17.77
CA PRO A 432 -15.46 -17.50 -16.81
C PRO A 432 -14.10 -17.36 -17.49
N GLN A 433 -13.14 -16.85 -16.73
CA GLN A 433 -11.75 -16.78 -17.12
C GLN A 433 -11.04 -18.04 -16.64
N ASN A 434 -10.63 -18.90 -17.57
CA ASN A 434 -9.93 -20.13 -17.22
C ASN A 434 -8.56 -19.82 -16.61
N TYR A 435 -8.24 -20.50 -15.51
CA TYR A 435 -6.94 -20.50 -14.86
C TYR A 435 -6.35 -21.91 -14.92
N ARG A 436 -5.26 -22.07 -15.69
CA ARG A 436 -4.60 -23.35 -15.91
C ARG A 436 -3.50 -23.57 -14.88
N ILE A 437 -3.62 -24.63 -14.10
CA ILE A 437 -2.60 -25.09 -13.16
C ILE A 437 -2.16 -26.51 -13.50
N TYR A 438 -0.97 -26.91 -13.05
CA TYR A 438 -0.47 -28.26 -13.27
C TYR A 438 0.40 -28.73 -12.11
N LYS A 439 0.51 -30.05 -11.98
CA LYS A 439 1.48 -30.70 -11.11
C LYS A 439 2.17 -31.84 -11.87
N ASP A 440 3.48 -31.91 -11.70
CA ASP A 440 4.33 -32.93 -12.28
C ASP A 440 4.54 -34.04 -11.24
N TYR A 441 4.30 -35.29 -11.64
CA TYR A 441 4.47 -36.48 -10.82
C TYR A 441 5.61 -37.32 -11.40
N PRO A 442 6.69 -37.55 -10.63
CA PRO A 442 7.84 -38.32 -11.07
C PRO A 442 7.56 -39.82 -11.20
#